data_AF-E7RNC9-F1
#
_entry.id   AF-E7RNC9-F1
#
_cell.length_a   1.000
_cell.length_b   1.000
_cell.length_c   1.000
_cell.angle_alpha   90.00
_cell.angle_beta   90.00
_cell.angle_gamma   90.00
#
_symmetry.space_group_name_H-M   'P 1'
#
loop_
_entity.id
_entity.type
_entity.pdbx_description
1 polymer ?
#
loop_
_entity_poly.entity_id
_entity_poly.type
_entity_poly.pdbx_seq_one_letter_code
_entity_poly.pdbx_strand_id
1 'polypeptide(L)'
;MAMEFIVAIELGSSKITGIAGKKNLDGSISVLAVVKEDSTSCIRKGVVYNIDKTVQCLGNIINKLETALKTKIAHVYVGVGGQSIRSIKNVIVKDLATETIVTQEMINELMDANRSMTYPEQEILDAATQEYKVDAQYQIDPVGIQCTRLEGNFLNILWRRAFYRNLNKCFDQAGIAIAEMYLAPLALADSVLTEAEKRSGCVLVDLGADTTTVSVYHKNILRHLAVIPLGGNNITKDIATLQIDEQDAEKMKLDYGCAYTDNNDIDNTLQLPIDQDRSIESRKFIEIVEGRLEEIIENVWFQVPNEFADKLLGGIVLTGGGSNLKEIERAFRNHTHIEKIRTAKFVTQTINSSNPEITAQDGTMNTILGLLAKGDMNCAGDEITNDLFRTGEQKPVSTTADLHKEPRPMTATLGTGVVQTEAEKMKAEEEARRKKEEEEEEQRRIAEEEARREAQIKKENSSMHKLMKSVKNFMRKITEEEE
;
A
#
# COMPACT_ATOMS: atom_id res chain seq x y z
N MET A 1 -16.17 -16.38 -26.92
CA MET A 1 -15.10 -16.57 -25.92
C MET A 1 -15.50 -15.74 -24.73
N ALA A 2 -15.33 -16.25 -23.49
CA ALA A 2 -15.52 -15.41 -22.32
C ALA A 2 -14.61 -14.18 -22.45
N MET A 3 -15.16 -12.98 -22.26
CA MET A 3 -14.34 -11.78 -22.20
C MET A 3 -13.38 -11.91 -21.01
N GLU A 4 -12.15 -11.49 -21.22
CA GLU A 4 -11.10 -11.53 -20.21
C GLU A 4 -10.43 -10.16 -20.14
N PHE A 5 -10.68 -9.47 -19.04
CA PHE A 5 -10.10 -8.17 -18.77
C PHE A 5 -9.99 -7.94 -17.26
N ILE A 6 -9.04 -7.09 -16.90
CA ILE A 6 -8.82 -6.58 -15.55
C ILE A 6 -9.34 -5.16 -15.51
N VAL A 7 -9.98 -4.77 -14.41
CA VAL A 7 -10.41 -3.39 -14.15
C VAL A 7 -9.70 -2.86 -12.92
N ALA A 8 -9.08 -1.69 -13.03
CA ALA A 8 -8.49 -0.98 -11.90
C ALA A 8 -9.09 0.43 -11.77
N ILE A 9 -9.22 0.90 -10.52
CA ILE A 9 -9.71 2.24 -10.18
C ILE A 9 -8.70 2.92 -9.26
N GLU A 10 -8.28 4.13 -9.62
CA GLU A 10 -7.45 5.01 -8.81
C GLU A 10 -8.26 6.23 -8.37
N LEU A 11 -8.27 6.51 -7.07
CA LEU A 11 -8.93 7.67 -6.48
C LEU A 11 -7.94 8.83 -6.31
N GLY A 12 -7.71 9.58 -7.39
CA GLY A 12 -6.92 10.82 -7.34
C GLY A 12 -7.73 12.00 -6.79
N SER A 13 -7.05 13.08 -6.40
CA SER A 13 -7.75 14.31 -5.92
C SER A 13 -8.25 15.20 -7.06
N SER A 14 -7.55 15.20 -8.20
CA SER A 14 -8.00 15.88 -9.41
C SER A 14 -9.02 15.07 -10.20
N LYS A 15 -8.81 13.75 -10.29
CA LYS A 15 -9.71 12.83 -11.03
C LYS A 15 -9.73 11.45 -10.39
N ILE A 16 -10.88 10.78 -10.46
CA ILE A 16 -10.96 9.32 -10.29
C ILE A 16 -10.81 8.71 -11.68
N THR A 17 -9.90 7.74 -11.82
CA THR A 17 -9.60 7.11 -13.10
C THR A 17 -9.91 5.62 -13.03
N GLY A 18 -10.79 5.14 -13.90
CA GLY A 18 -11.02 3.72 -14.14
C GLY A 18 -10.36 3.28 -15.43
N ILE A 19 -9.64 2.17 -15.40
CA ILE A 19 -9.00 1.57 -16.58
C ILE A 19 -9.40 0.10 -16.70
N ALA A 20 -9.60 -0.35 -17.93
CA ALA A 20 -9.77 -1.77 -18.24
C ALA A 20 -8.71 -2.20 -19.25
N GLY A 21 -8.10 -3.37 -19.02
CA GLY A 21 -7.08 -3.90 -19.91
C GLY A 21 -7.00 -5.42 -19.89
N LYS A 22 -6.36 -5.99 -20.90
CA LYS A 22 -6.14 -7.43 -21.05
C LYS A 22 -4.64 -7.72 -21.00
N LYS A 23 -4.24 -8.68 -20.16
CA LYS A 23 -2.89 -9.24 -20.18
C LYS A 23 -2.77 -10.24 -21.32
N ASN A 24 -1.75 -10.05 -22.16
CA ASN A 24 -1.44 -10.93 -23.27
C ASN A 24 -0.46 -12.02 -22.81
N LEU A 25 -0.38 -13.11 -23.59
CA LEU A 25 0.50 -14.25 -23.29
C LEU A 25 1.99 -13.88 -23.30
N ASP A 26 2.36 -12.81 -24.00
CA ASP A 26 3.72 -12.28 -24.06
C ASP A 26 4.09 -11.36 -22.87
N GLY A 27 3.17 -11.18 -21.92
CA GLY A 27 3.33 -10.30 -20.77
C GLY A 27 2.99 -8.82 -21.03
N SER A 28 2.65 -8.44 -22.27
CA SER A 28 2.18 -7.09 -22.57
C SER A 28 0.73 -6.87 -22.10
N ILE A 29 0.33 -5.61 -21.90
CA ILE A 29 -1.02 -5.24 -21.48
C ILE A 29 -1.68 -4.41 -22.57
N SER A 30 -2.80 -4.90 -23.10
CA SER A 30 -3.63 -4.15 -24.04
C SER A 30 -4.71 -3.37 -23.27
N VAL A 31 -4.66 -2.03 -23.32
CA VAL A 31 -5.70 -1.18 -22.71
C VAL A 31 -6.94 -1.19 -23.61
N LEU A 32 -8.07 -1.54 -23.03
CA LEU A 32 -9.36 -1.66 -23.71
C LEU A 32 -10.19 -0.37 -23.56
N ALA A 33 -10.22 0.18 -22.35
CA ALA A 33 -10.99 1.38 -22.05
C ALA A 33 -10.34 2.16 -20.90
N VAL A 34 -10.53 3.49 -20.89
CA VAL A 34 -10.18 4.37 -19.78
C VAL A 34 -11.29 5.40 -19.63
N VAL A 35 -11.66 5.67 -18.38
CA VAL A 35 -12.69 6.64 -18.00
C VAL A 35 -12.16 7.49 -16.86
N LYS A 36 -12.43 8.80 -16.93
CA LYS A 36 -12.04 9.78 -15.93
C LYS A 36 -13.28 10.57 -15.49
N GLU A 37 -13.41 10.78 -14.20
CA GLU A 37 -14.40 11.69 -13.61
C GLU A 37 -13.66 12.74 -12.77
N ASP A 38 -14.12 14.00 -12.83
CA ASP A 38 -13.64 15.03 -11.91
C ASP A 38 -13.95 14.64 -10.46
N SER A 39 -12.94 14.74 -9.61
CA SER A 39 -13.05 14.30 -8.22
C SER A 39 -12.86 15.43 -7.21
N THR A 40 -12.67 16.67 -7.67
CA THR A 40 -12.37 17.82 -6.80
C THR A 40 -13.43 18.04 -5.72
N SER A 41 -14.67 17.64 -6.01
CA SER A 41 -15.81 17.78 -5.10
C SER A 41 -15.98 16.62 -4.12
N CYS A 42 -15.23 15.52 -4.25
CA CYS A 42 -15.42 14.30 -3.46
C CYS A 42 -14.14 13.69 -2.86
N ILE A 43 -12.99 13.86 -3.51
CA ILE A 43 -11.67 13.43 -3.01
C ILE A 43 -10.82 14.66 -2.71
N ARG A 44 -10.19 14.68 -1.54
CA ARG A 44 -9.27 15.76 -1.15
C ARG A 44 -8.03 15.16 -0.52
N LYS A 45 -6.84 15.56 -0.96
CA LYS A 45 -5.56 14.98 -0.49
C LYS A 45 -5.54 13.44 -0.55
N GLY A 46 -6.13 12.87 -1.59
CA GLY A 46 -6.20 11.44 -1.86
C GLY A 46 -7.10 10.64 -0.92
N VAL A 47 -7.91 11.29 -0.08
CA VAL A 47 -8.87 10.63 0.81
C VAL A 47 -10.30 11.04 0.46
N VAL A 48 -11.25 10.13 0.69
CA VAL A 48 -12.68 10.40 0.48
C VAL A 48 -13.15 11.46 1.47
N TYR A 49 -13.54 12.62 0.94
CA TYR A 49 -14.10 13.74 1.68
C TYR A 49 -15.63 13.74 1.66
N ASN A 50 -16.24 13.41 0.51
CA ASN A 50 -17.69 13.33 0.36
C ASN A 50 -18.11 11.96 -0.18
N ILE A 51 -18.71 11.13 0.68
CA ILE A 51 -19.11 9.75 0.38
C ILE A 51 -20.12 9.70 -0.77
N ASP A 52 -21.22 10.46 -0.69
CA ASP A 52 -22.31 10.38 -1.67
C ASP A 52 -21.84 10.75 -3.08
N LYS A 53 -21.01 11.80 -3.18
CA LYS A 53 -20.43 12.20 -4.47
C LYS A 53 -19.42 11.18 -4.98
N THR A 54 -18.61 10.58 -4.10
CA THR A 54 -17.70 9.51 -4.51
C THR A 54 -18.47 8.30 -5.04
N VAL A 55 -19.56 7.89 -4.40
CA VAL A 55 -20.45 6.81 -4.87
C VAL A 55 -20.99 7.13 -6.27
N GLN A 56 -21.43 8.37 -6.51
CA GLN A 56 -21.89 8.81 -7.84
C GLN A 56 -20.78 8.74 -8.90
N CYS A 57 -19.59 9.26 -8.59
CA CYS A 57 -18.44 9.20 -9.51
C CYS A 57 -18.05 7.75 -9.83
N LEU A 58 -18.01 6.87 -8.82
CA LEU A 58 -17.70 5.45 -9.01
C LEU A 58 -18.75 4.76 -9.90
N GLY A 59 -20.04 5.00 -9.65
CA GLY A 59 -21.12 4.49 -10.49
C GLY A 59 -21.01 4.95 -11.94
N ASN A 60 -20.68 6.22 -12.17
CA ASN A 60 -20.44 6.77 -13.51
C ASN A 60 -19.27 6.07 -14.22
N ILE A 61 -18.17 5.85 -13.52
CA ILE A 61 -16.98 5.17 -14.06
C ILE A 61 -17.32 3.75 -14.49
N ILE A 62 -17.96 2.97 -13.61
CA ILE A 62 -18.35 1.59 -13.91
C ILE A 62 -19.31 1.56 -15.10
N ASN A 63 -20.36 2.38 -15.11
CA ASN A 63 -21.32 2.41 -16.22
C ASN A 63 -20.66 2.75 -17.56
N LYS A 64 -19.73 3.70 -17.58
CA LYS A 64 -18.99 4.07 -18.80
C LYS A 64 -18.03 2.97 -19.26
N LEU A 65 -17.33 2.31 -18.33
CA LEU A 65 -16.46 1.18 -18.64
C LEU A 65 -17.28 -0.02 -19.17
N GLU A 66 -18.37 -0.38 -18.51
CA GLU A 66 -19.29 -1.45 -18.94
C GLU A 66 -19.84 -1.18 -20.34
N THR A 67 -20.20 0.07 -20.64
CA THR A 67 -20.67 0.48 -21.97
C THR A 67 -19.58 0.31 -23.03
N ALA A 68 -18.35 0.71 -22.73
CA ALA A 68 -17.21 0.56 -23.64
C ALA A 68 -16.83 -0.90 -23.88
N LEU A 69 -16.90 -1.73 -22.85
CA LEU A 69 -16.55 -3.16 -22.88
C LEU A 69 -17.71 -4.07 -23.33
N LYS A 70 -18.94 -3.55 -23.35
CA LYS A 70 -20.19 -4.29 -23.61
C LYS A 70 -20.41 -5.50 -22.68
N THR A 71 -19.80 -5.45 -21.50
CA THR A 71 -19.75 -6.55 -20.53
C THR A 71 -19.88 -5.95 -19.13
N LYS A 72 -20.59 -6.64 -18.24
CA LYS A 72 -20.67 -6.25 -16.82
C LYS A 72 -19.31 -6.38 -16.15
N ILE A 73 -19.07 -5.56 -15.12
CA ILE A 73 -17.86 -5.63 -14.31
C ILE A 73 -18.20 -6.34 -13.01
N ALA A 74 -17.61 -7.51 -12.78
CA ALA A 74 -17.89 -8.32 -11.59
C ALA A 74 -17.18 -7.79 -10.35
N HIS A 75 -15.96 -7.30 -10.51
CA HIS A 75 -15.12 -6.77 -9.43
C HIS A 75 -14.01 -5.88 -9.99
N VAL A 76 -13.34 -5.13 -9.12
CA VAL A 76 -12.27 -4.19 -9.51
C VAL A 76 -11.08 -4.23 -8.55
N TYR A 77 -9.91 -3.89 -9.07
CA TYR A 77 -8.73 -3.55 -8.27
C TYR A 77 -8.78 -2.07 -7.88
N VAL A 78 -8.39 -1.75 -6.65
CA VAL A 78 -8.45 -0.38 -6.15
C VAL A 78 -7.09 0.09 -5.67
N GLY A 79 -6.63 1.23 -6.19
CA GLY A 79 -5.46 1.92 -5.68
C GLY A 79 -5.81 2.81 -4.51
N VAL A 80 -5.17 2.57 -3.36
CA VAL A 80 -5.32 3.37 -2.16
C VAL A 80 -4.08 4.19 -1.89
N GLY A 81 -4.27 5.49 -1.65
CA GLY A 81 -3.23 6.46 -1.45
C GLY A 81 -3.70 7.59 -0.55
N GLY A 82 -2.97 8.70 -0.59
CA GLY A 82 -3.42 9.94 0.04
C GLY A 82 -2.97 10.14 1.48
N GLN A 83 -3.48 11.22 2.06
CA GLN A 83 -3.01 11.78 3.32
C GLN A 83 -3.07 10.76 4.46
N SER A 84 -2.10 10.87 5.36
CA SER A 84 -1.93 10.05 6.57
C SER A 84 -1.36 8.65 6.35
N ILE A 85 -1.08 8.26 5.10
CA ILE A 85 -0.20 7.12 4.85
C ILE A 85 1.22 7.52 5.24
N ARG A 86 1.80 6.76 6.16
CA ARG A 86 3.20 6.91 6.58
C ARG A 86 3.76 5.59 7.09
N SER A 87 5.06 5.39 6.95
CA SER A 87 5.76 4.28 7.56
C SER A 87 6.25 4.62 8.96
N ILE A 88 6.21 3.65 9.87
CA ILE A 88 6.87 3.69 11.17
C ILE A 88 7.73 2.43 11.34
N LYS A 89 8.95 2.61 11.86
CA LYS A 89 9.79 1.47 12.21
C LYS A 89 9.26 0.81 13.48
N ASN A 90 9.27 -0.50 13.53
CA ASN A 90 8.93 -1.27 14.71
C ASN A 90 9.92 -2.43 14.87
N VAL A 91 10.29 -2.73 16.12
CA VAL A 91 11.21 -3.83 16.44
C VAL A 91 10.53 -4.74 17.44
N ILE A 92 10.45 -6.03 17.11
CA ILE A 92 9.99 -7.07 18.02
C ILE A 92 11.19 -7.89 18.44
N VAL A 93 11.33 -8.16 19.74
CA VAL A 93 12.45 -8.92 20.30
C VAL A 93 11.92 -10.19 20.95
N LYS A 94 12.60 -11.31 20.69
CA LYS A 94 12.35 -12.60 21.33
C LYS A 94 13.66 -13.12 21.92
N ASP A 95 13.67 -13.35 23.23
CA ASP A 95 14.76 -14.02 23.93
C ASP A 95 14.57 -15.54 23.82
N LEU A 96 15.63 -16.24 23.46
CA LEU A 96 15.66 -17.69 23.21
C LEU A 96 16.58 -18.38 24.22
N ALA A 97 16.34 -19.66 24.44
CA ALA A 97 17.23 -20.48 25.25
C ALA A 97 18.62 -20.61 24.60
N THR A 98 19.63 -20.93 25.39
CA THR A 98 20.98 -21.16 24.87
C THR A 98 20.98 -22.27 23.83
N GLU A 99 21.73 -22.07 22.74
CA GLU A 99 21.82 -22.99 21.60
C GLU A 99 20.53 -23.21 20.79
N THR A 100 19.54 -22.32 20.91
CA THR A 100 18.32 -22.38 20.09
C THR A 100 18.63 -22.03 18.64
N ILE A 101 18.20 -22.90 17.72
CA ILE A 101 18.22 -22.64 16.28
C ILE A 101 16.91 -21.94 15.89
N VAL A 102 17.01 -20.83 15.18
CA VAL A 102 15.85 -20.07 14.70
C VAL A 102 15.05 -20.93 13.72
N THR A 103 13.75 -21.09 13.98
CA THR A 103 12.81 -21.80 13.11
C THR A 103 11.93 -20.82 12.34
N GLN A 104 11.30 -21.28 11.26
CA GLN A 104 10.32 -20.48 10.51
C GLN A 104 9.13 -20.06 11.39
N GLU A 105 8.73 -20.90 12.34
CA GLU A 105 7.66 -20.59 13.30
C GLU A 105 8.00 -19.38 14.17
N MET A 106 9.23 -19.30 14.69
CA MET A 106 9.67 -18.13 15.46
C MET A 106 9.64 -16.83 14.63
N ILE A 107 9.90 -16.92 13.33
CA ILE A 107 9.82 -15.78 12.42
C ILE A 107 8.37 -15.35 12.20
N ASN A 108 7.47 -16.32 12.02
CA ASN A 108 6.04 -16.04 11.91
C ASN A 108 5.50 -15.39 13.20
N GLU A 109 5.91 -15.88 14.38
CA GLU A 109 5.53 -15.27 15.66
C GLU A 109 5.98 -13.81 15.80
N LEU A 110 7.20 -13.47 15.38
CA LEU A 110 7.67 -12.07 15.37
C LEU A 110 6.83 -11.18 14.44
N MET A 111 6.44 -11.72 13.29
CA MET A 111 5.58 -11.03 12.33
C MET A 111 4.17 -10.82 12.89
N ASP A 112 3.58 -11.84 13.51
CA ASP A 112 2.24 -11.78 14.09
C ASP A 112 2.20 -10.81 15.29
N ALA A 113 3.25 -10.81 16.11
CA ALA A 113 3.44 -9.83 17.18
C ALA A 113 3.53 -8.40 16.64
N ASN A 114 4.27 -8.17 15.55
CA ASN A 114 4.36 -6.87 14.90
C ASN A 114 3.00 -6.39 14.35
N ARG A 115 2.21 -7.30 13.74
CA ARG A 115 0.90 -6.97 13.17
C ARG A 115 -0.16 -6.70 14.23
N SER A 116 -0.02 -7.31 15.40
CA SER A 116 -0.90 -7.10 16.55
C SER A 116 -0.64 -5.77 17.26
N MET A 117 0.36 -5.00 16.83
CA MET A 117 0.65 -3.69 17.39
C MET A 117 -0.47 -2.69 17.13
N THR A 118 -0.93 -2.03 18.20
CA THR A 118 -1.98 -1.02 18.11
C THR A 118 -1.37 0.38 18.03
N TYR A 119 -1.87 1.18 17.09
CA TYR A 119 -1.55 2.60 16.97
C TYR A 119 -2.83 3.44 17.17
N PRO A 120 -2.82 4.50 18.01
CA PRO A 120 -4.00 5.34 18.22
C PRO A 120 -4.54 5.93 16.92
N GLU A 121 -5.85 5.79 16.66
CA GLU A 121 -6.55 6.25 15.45
C GLU A 121 -6.00 5.72 14.10
N GLN A 122 -5.02 4.82 14.14
CA GLN A 122 -4.36 4.27 12.98
C GLN A 122 -4.44 2.75 12.95
N GLU A 123 -4.23 2.19 11.76
CA GLU A 123 -4.12 0.75 11.54
C GLU A 123 -2.93 0.47 10.63
N ILE A 124 -2.38 -0.73 10.77
CA ILE A 124 -1.34 -1.24 9.87
C ILE A 124 -2.05 -1.72 8.60
N LEU A 125 -1.67 -1.16 7.45
CA LEU A 125 -2.14 -1.60 6.14
C LEU A 125 -1.26 -2.70 5.56
N ASP A 126 0.06 -2.54 5.73
CA ASP A 126 1.08 -3.50 5.32
C ASP A 126 2.32 -3.31 6.21
N ALA A 127 3.21 -4.30 6.24
CA ALA A 127 4.47 -4.23 6.95
C ALA A 127 5.58 -4.80 6.06
N ALA A 128 6.65 -4.04 5.83
CA ALA A 128 7.82 -4.52 5.12
C ALA A 128 8.88 -5.01 6.10
N THR A 129 9.25 -6.30 6.02
CA THR A 129 10.40 -6.84 6.77
C THR A 129 11.68 -6.16 6.31
N GLN A 130 12.46 -5.66 7.26
CA GLN A 130 13.72 -4.97 7.00
C GLN A 130 14.88 -5.95 7.07
N GLU A 131 15.19 -6.41 8.27
CA GLU A 131 16.27 -7.34 8.57
C GLU A 131 16.01 -7.96 9.95
N TYR A 132 16.49 -9.19 10.13
CA TYR A 132 16.51 -9.83 11.43
C TYR A 132 17.87 -9.62 12.07
N LYS A 133 17.88 -9.33 13.36
CA LYS A 133 19.11 -9.26 14.14
C LYS A 133 19.23 -10.52 14.97
N VAL A 134 20.25 -11.29 14.68
CA VAL A 134 20.59 -12.56 15.33
C VAL A 134 21.78 -12.28 16.23
N ASP A 135 21.51 -12.13 17.53
CA ASP A 135 22.40 -11.55 18.54
C ASP A 135 22.96 -10.17 18.11
N ALA A 136 24.18 -10.13 17.57
CA ALA A 136 24.85 -8.89 17.13
C ALA A 136 24.91 -8.72 15.60
N GLN A 137 24.44 -9.70 14.82
CA GLN A 137 24.57 -9.72 13.36
C GLN A 137 23.23 -9.54 12.67
N TYR A 138 23.19 -8.78 11.58
CA TYR A 138 22.00 -8.62 10.75
C TYR A 138 21.96 -9.68 9.65
N GLN A 139 20.79 -10.27 9.46
CA GLN A 139 20.52 -11.34 8.50
C GLN A 139 19.18 -11.07 7.80
N ILE A 140 19.13 -11.35 6.49
CA ILE A 140 17.89 -11.28 5.72
C ILE A 140 17.05 -12.53 5.97
N ASP A 141 17.69 -13.69 6.03
CA ASP A 141 17.08 -14.98 6.35
C ASP A 141 17.79 -15.59 7.57
N PRO A 142 17.18 -15.53 8.77
CA PRO A 142 17.78 -16.00 10.00
C PRO A 142 17.52 -17.50 10.26
N VAL A 143 16.71 -18.18 9.44
CA VAL A 143 16.31 -19.57 9.72
C VAL A 143 17.52 -20.50 9.67
N GLY A 144 17.63 -21.38 10.67
CA GLY A 144 18.77 -22.30 10.80
C GLY A 144 19.99 -21.71 11.51
N ILE A 145 19.96 -20.43 11.90
CA ILE A 145 21.04 -19.81 12.65
C ILE A 145 20.78 -19.96 14.15
N GLN A 146 21.82 -20.29 14.91
CA GLN A 146 21.75 -20.39 16.37
C GLN A 146 21.89 -19.00 16.99
N CYS A 147 20.98 -18.64 17.90
CA CYS A 147 21.11 -17.41 18.69
C CYS A 147 20.39 -17.47 20.04
N THR A 148 20.73 -16.51 20.89
CA THR A 148 20.07 -16.30 22.19
C THR A 148 19.08 -15.16 22.14
N ARG A 149 19.23 -14.25 21.18
CA ARG A 149 18.36 -13.11 20.99
C ARG A 149 18.05 -12.92 19.52
N LEU A 150 16.76 -12.88 19.20
CA LEU A 150 16.25 -12.67 17.85
C LEU A 150 15.41 -11.39 17.81
N GLU A 151 15.81 -10.43 16.98
CA GLU A 151 15.06 -9.19 16.76
C GLU A 151 14.53 -9.14 15.33
N GLY A 152 13.22 -8.94 15.16
CA GLY A 152 12.60 -8.66 13.87
C GLY A 152 12.44 -7.16 13.68
N ASN A 153 13.10 -6.59 12.67
CA ASN A 153 12.94 -5.18 12.31
C ASN A 153 11.92 -5.05 11.18
N PHE A 154 10.88 -4.27 11.41
CA PHE A 154 9.76 -4.09 10.50
C PHE A 154 9.54 -2.61 10.19
N LEU A 155 8.98 -2.34 9.01
CA LEU A 155 8.50 -1.04 8.61
C LEU A 155 6.99 -1.12 8.39
N ASN A 156 6.22 -0.66 9.38
CA ASN A 156 4.76 -0.71 9.36
C ASN A 156 4.21 0.50 8.60
N ILE A 157 3.40 0.25 7.58
CA ILE A 157 2.71 1.27 6.82
C ILE A 157 1.37 1.51 7.48
N LEU A 158 1.21 2.70 8.05
CA LEU A 158 0.03 3.09 8.82
C LEU A 158 -0.91 3.96 8.00
N TRP A 159 -2.21 3.84 8.27
CA TRP A 159 -3.24 4.75 7.76
C TRP A 159 -4.30 5.05 8.82
N ARG A 160 -5.05 6.14 8.65
CA ARG A 160 -6.13 6.48 9.59
C ARG A 160 -7.35 5.61 9.31
N ARG A 161 -7.88 4.97 10.35
CA ARG A 161 -9.04 4.05 10.26
C ARG A 161 -10.26 4.70 9.61
N ALA A 162 -10.48 5.99 9.88
CA ALA A 162 -11.60 6.73 9.32
C ALA A 162 -11.56 6.81 7.78
N PHE A 163 -10.38 6.97 7.18
CA PHE A 163 -10.24 7.06 5.72
C PHE A 163 -10.42 5.69 5.07
N TYR A 164 -9.86 4.65 5.68
CA TYR A 164 -10.05 3.27 5.27
C TYR A 164 -11.53 2.86 5.27
N ARG A 165 -12.23 3.11 6.38
CA ARG A 165 -13.67 2.80 6.51
C ARG A 165 -14.52 3.59 5.51
N ASN A 166 -14.23 4.88 5.31
CA ASN A 166 -14.97 5.69 4.35
C ASN A 166 -14.79 5.19 2.91
N LEU A 167 -13.59 4.72 2.55
CA LEU A 167 -13.32 4.13 1.24
C LEU A 167 -14.15 2.86 1.02
N ASN A 168 -14.06 1.87 1.93
CA ASN A 168 -14.81 0.62 1.83
C ASN A 168 -16.32 0.90 1.73
N LYS A 169 -16.83 1.81 2.57
CA LYS A 169 -18.23 2.24 2.53
C LYS A 169 -18.66 2.81 1.18
N CYS A 170 -17.79 3.53 0.46
CA CYS A 170 -18.13 4.04 -0.87
C CYS A 170 -18.29 2.92 -1.89
N PHE A 171 -17.39 1.94 -1.90
CA PHE A 171 -17.47 0.80 -2.82
C PHE A 171 -18.69 -0.07 -2.52
N ASP A 172 -18.96 -0.34 -1.24
CA ASP A 172 -20.15 -1.08 -0.81
C ASP A 172 -21.45 -0.37 -1.22
N GLN A 173 -21.55 0.93 -0.99
CA GLN A 173 -22.73 1.73 -1.38
C GLN A 173 -22.88 1.85 -2.90
N ALA A 174 -21.78 1.84 -3.65
CA ALA A 174 -21.80 1.82 -5.11
C ALA A 174 -22.14 0.43 -5.68
N GLY A 175 -22.19 -0.62 -4.85
CA GLY A 175 -22.41 -1.99 -5.29
C GLY A 175 -21.25 -2.55 -6.11
N ILE A 176 -20.02 -2.08 -5.86
CA ILE A 176 -18.82 -2.46 -6.60
C ILE A 176 -17.98 -3.38 -5.71
N ALA A 177 -17.81 -4.63 -6.12
CA ALA A 177 -16.96 -5.56 -5.41
C ALA A 177 -15.48 -5.28 -5.65
N ILE A 178 -14.69 -5.34 -4.58
CA ILE A 178 -13.24 -5.16 -4.63
C ILE A 178 -12.60 -6.53 -4.70
N ALA A 179 -11.80 -6.78 -5.74
CA ALA A 179 -10.97 -7.98 -5.83
C ALA A 179 -9.73 -7.85 -4.95
N GLU A 180 -9.09 -6.68 -4.98
CA GLU A 180 -7.96 -6.39 -4.13
C GLU A 180 -7.72 -4.87 -4.03
N MET A 181 -7.30 -4.42 -2.86
CA MET A 181 -6.78 -3.07 -2.66
C MET A 181 -5.26 -3.09 -2.64
N TYR A 182 -4.64 -2.15 -3.34
CA TYR A 182 -3.19 -1.98 -3.37
C TYR A 182 -2.80 -0.60 -2.88
N LEU A 183 -1.76 -0.52 -2.06
CA LEU A 183 -1.05 0.72 -1.79
C LEU A 183 -0.52 1.27 -3.12
N ALA A 184 -1.17 2.32 -3.62
CA ALA A 184 -0.82 3.03 -4.84
C ALA A 184 0.69 3.34 -4.94
N PRO A 185 1.38 3.85 -3.89
CA PRO A 185 2.82 4.13 -4.00
C PRO A 185 3.69 2.88 -4.21
N LEU A 186 3.27 1.71 -3.70
CA LEU A 186 4.01 0.46 -3.90
C LEU A 186 3.76 -0.10 -5.31
N ALA A 187 2.51 -0.08 -5.78
CA ALA A 187 2.16 -0.48 -7.15
C ALA A 187 2.85 0.43 -8.19
N LEU A 188 2.90 1.73 -7.93
CA LEU A 188 3.64 2.71 -8.73
C LEU A 188 5.14 2.39 -8.75
N ALA A 189 5.75 2.18 -7.58
CA ALA A 189 7.18 1.88 -7.46
C ALA A 189 7.60 0.63 -8.25
N ASP A 190 6.78 -0.42 -8.22
CA ASP A 190 7.01 -1.65 -8.99
C ASP A 190 6.91 -1.44 -10.50
N SER A 191 6.20 -0.41 -10.92
CA SER A 191 5.97 -0.13 -12.33
C SER A 191 6.96 0.86 -12.92
N VAL A 192 7.55 1.75 -12.11
CA VAL A 192 8.41 2.83 -12.60
C VAL A 192 9.89 2.70 -12.21
N LEU A 193 10.21 1.98 -11.13
CA LEU A 193 11.58 1.78 -10.68
C LEU A 193 12.17 0.52 -11.30
N THR A 194 13.45 0.59 -11.65
CA THR A 194 14.23 -0.58 -12.01
C THR A 194 14.79 -1.28 -10.78
N GLU A 195 15.06 -2.58 -10.89
CA GLU A 195 15.73 -3.34 -9.82
C GLU A 195 17.12 -2.77 -9.47
N ALA A 196 17.81 -2.19 -10.45
CA ALA A 196 19.10 -1.55 -10.21
C ALA A 196 18.98 -0.31 -9.31
N GLU A 197 17.94 0.50 -9.51
CA GLU A 197 17.67 1.68 -8.68
C GLU A 197 17.27 1.28 -7.26
N LYS A 198 16.31 0.37 -7.11
CA LYS A 198 15.89 -0.15 -5.80
C LYS A 198 17.05 -0.77 -5.02
N ARG A 199 17.96 -1.48 -5.71
CA ARG A 199 19.13 -2.13 -5.10
C ARG A 199 20.18 -1.13 -4.66
N SER A 200 20.55 -0.23 -5.56
CA SER A 200 21.61 0.77 -5.34
C SER A 200 21.17 1.90 -4.39
N GLY A 201 19.87 2.08 -4.22
CA GLY A 201 19.23 3.02 -3.31
C GLY A 201 18.69 4.23 -4.05
N CYS A 202 17.39 4.49 -3.95
CA CYS A 202 16.75 5.61 -4.66
C CYS A 202 15.59 6.21 -3.87
N VAL A 203 15.24 7.45 -4.20
CA VAL A 203 14.01 8.10 -3.74
C VAL A 203 13.04 8.18 -4.91
N LEU A 204 11.86 7.60 -4.77
CA LEU A 204 10.75 7.81 -5.67
C LEU A 204 9.87 8.93 -5.14
N VAL A 205 9.63 9.95 -5.96
CA VAL A 205 8.79 11.10 -5.66
C VAL A 205 7.65 11.15 -6.67
N ASP A 206 6.42 10.94 -6.20
CA ASP A 206 5.20 11.09 -6.99
C ASP A 206 4.56 12.44 -6.70
N LEU A 207 4.66 13.37 -7.66
CA LEU A 207 4.14 14.72 -7.58
C LEU A 207 2.71 14.75 -8.11
N GLY A 208 1.74 14.53 -7.23
CA GLY A 208 0.31 14.54 -7.53
C GLY A 208 -0.34 15.93 -7.43
N ALA A 209 -1.67 15.94 -7.53
CA ALA A 209 -2.47 17.18 -7.46
C ALA A 209 -2.51 17.78 -6.05
N ASP A 210 -2.98 17.05 -5.04
CA ASP A 210 -3.05 17.55 -3.64
C ASP A 210 -1.95 16.97 -2.73
N THR A 211 -1.22 15.98 -3.21
CA THR A 211 -0.26 15.21 -2.40
C THR A 211 1.00 14.91 -3.18
N THR A 212 2.11 14.84 -2.45
CA THR A 212 3.40 14.35 -2.93
C THR A 212 3.78 13.14 -2.11
N THR A 213 4.05 12.02 -2.77
CA THR A 213 4.42 10.77 -2.08
C THR A 213 5.91 10.52 -2.22
N VAL A 214 6.57 10.20 -1.10
CA VAL A 214 8.00 9.90 -1.04
C VAL A 214 8.20 8.46 -0.59
N SER A 215 8.90 7.68 -1.40
CA SER A 215 9.32 6.31 -1.05
C SER A 215 10.82 6.16 -1.17
N VAL A 216 11.48 5.70 -0.13
CA VAL A 216 12.94 5.44 -0.13
C VAL A 216 13.16 3.94 -0.22
N TYR A 217 13.93 3.51 -1.20
CA TYR A 217 14.34 2.12 -1.37
C TYR A 217 15.85 1.99 -1.19
N HIS A 218 16.30 0.88 -0.60
CA HIS A 218 17.72 0.50 -0.56
C HIS A 218 17.85 -1.01 -0.38
N LYS A 219 18.72 -1.65 -1.16
CA LYS A 219 18.87 -3.12 -1.23
C LYS A 219 17.56 -3.83 -1.56
N ASN A 220 16.75 -3.28 -2.47
CA ASN A 220 15.44 -3.81 -2.87
C ASN A 220 14.37 -3.81 -1.76
N ILE A 221 14.61 -3.12 -0.65
CA ILE A 221 13.68 -3.05 0.48
C ILE A 221 13.14 -1.62 0.59
N LEU A 222 11.83 -1.48 0.81
CA LEU A 222 11.20 -0.21 1.17
C LEU A 222 11.69 0.21 2.57
N ARG A 223 12.34 1.36 2.65
CA ARG A 223 12.97 1.90 3.86
C ARG A 223 12.18 3.03 4.52
N HIS A 224 11.43 3.77 3.72
CA HIS A 224 10.56 4.84 4.18
C HIS A 224 9.44 5.08 3.17
N LEU A 225 8.25 5.41 3.66
CA LEU A 225 7.10 5.84 2.87
C LEU A 225 6.39 6.97 3.61
N ALA A 226 6.14 8.09 2.95
CA ALA A 226 5.34 9.16 3.50
C ALA A 226 4.56 9.90 2.41
N VAL A 227 3.33 10.29 2.73
CA VAL A 227 2.52 11.16 1.87
C VAL A 227 2.45 12.56 2.49
N ILE A 228 3.00 13.53 1.77
CA ILE A 228 3.00 14.94 2.11
C ILE A 228 1.73 15.57 1.52
N PRO A 229 0.92 16.31 2.29
CA PRO A 229 -0.31 16.92 1.81
C PRO A 229 -0.09 18.25 1.06
N LEU A 230 0.90 18.25 0.17
CA LEU A 230 1.26 19.33 -0.75
C LEU A 230 1.42 18.75 -2.16
N GLY A 231 0.83 19.39 -3.18
CA GLY A 231 0.95 18.98 -4.58
C GLY A 231 0.73 20.14 -5.55
N GLY A 232 0.52 19.83 -6.83
CA GLY A 232 0.35 20.83 -7.88
C GLY A 232 -0.82 21.81 -7.68
N ASN A 233 -1.88 21.41 -6.97
CA ASN A 233 -3.02 22.28 -6.63
C ASN A 233 -2.63 23.36 -5.61
N ASN A 234 -1.58 23.16 -4.81
CA ASN A 234 -1.07 24.22 -3.94
C ASN A 234 -0.45 25.35 -4.77
N ILE A 235 0.26 25.01 -5.86
CA ILE A 235 0.80 26.00 -6.81
C ILE A 235 -0.36 26.78 -7.44
N THR A 236 -1.38 26.08 -7.92
CA THR A 236 -2.58 26.69 -8.51
C THR A 236 -3.28 27.64 -7.54
N LYS A 237 -3.41 27.24 -6.27
CA LYS A 237 -4.03 28.08 -5.23
C LYS A 237 -3.20 29.32 -4.92
N ASP A 238 -1.88 29.22 -4.92
CA ASP A 238 -1.03 30.38 -4.71
C ASP A 238 -1.13 31.36 -5.87
N ILE A 239 -1.17 30.87 -7.12
CA ILE A 239 -1.44 31.71 -8.30
C ILE A 239 -2.80 32.39 -8.17
N ALA A 240 -3.83 31.67 -7.74
CA ALA A 240 -5.19 32.21 -7.56
C ALA A 240 -5.26 33.37 -6.53
N THR A 241 -4.30 33.48 -5.60
CA THR A 241 -4.24 34.61 -4.65
C THR A 241 -4.04 35.97 -5.34
N LEU A 242 -3.63 35.97 -6.61
CA LEU A 242 -3.48 37.15 -7.46
C LEU A 242 -4.81 37.63 -8.05
N GLN A 243 -5.94 37.26 -7.42
CA GLN A 243 -7.30 37.56 -7.89
C GLN A 243 -7.60 36.92 -9.25
N ILE A 244 -7.07 35.71 -9.47
CA ILE A 244 -7.27 34.89 -10.65
C ILE A 244 -8.16 33.70 -10.25
N ASP A 245 -9.15 33.38 -11.09
CA ASP A 245 -10.01 32.22 -10.84
C ASP A 245 -9.18 30.92 -10.92
N GLU A 246 -9.51 29.91 -10.12
CA GLU A 246 -8.70 28.68 -10.00
C GLU A 246 -8.51 27.95 -11.34
N GLN A 247 -9.49 28.05 -12.25
CA GLN A 247 -9.42 27.48 -13.59
C GLN A 247 -8.39 28.21 -14.47
N ASP A 248 -8.38 29.55 -14.44
CA ASP A 248 -7.40 30.35 -15.17
C ASP A 248 -6.00 30.19 -14.55
N ALA A 249 -5.91 30.11 -13.22
CA ALA A 249 -4.67 29.85 -12.51
C ALA A 249 -4.06 28.49 -12.90
N GLU A 250 -4.88 27.44 -13.02
CA GLU A 250 -4.41 26.12 -13.49
C GLU A 250 -3.90 26.19 -14.92
N LYS A 251 -4.64 26.88 -15.80
CA LYS A 251 -4.24 27.08 -17.18
C LYS A 251 -2.90 27.82 -17.27
N MET A 252 -2.73 28.89 -16.52
CA MET A 252 -1.47 29.63 -16.47
C MET A 252 -0.32 28.77 -15.95
N LYS A 253 -0.55 27.93 -14.92
CA LYS A 253 0.44 26.97 -14.43
C LYS A 253 0.87 26.00 -15.53
N LEU A 254 -0.07 25.48 -16.32
CA LEU A 254 0.22 24.55 -17.42
C LEU A 254 0.96 25.24 -18.58
N ASP A 255 0.58 26.47 -18.92
CA ASP A 255 1.13 27.21 -20.07
C ASP A 255 2.52 27.81 -19.75
N TYR A 256 2.66 28.43 -18.58
CA TYR A 256 3.80 29.27 -18.20
C TYR A 256 4.64 28.73 -17.04
N GLY A 257 4.15 27.73 -16.30
CA GLY A 257 4.82 27.20 -15.11
C GLY A 257 6.23 26.69 -15.40
N CYS A 258 7.18 27.14 -14.58
CA CYS A 258 8.56 26.66 -14.57
C CYS A 258 8.96 26.39 -13.12
N ALA A 259 9.62 25.26 -12.89
CA ALA A 259 10.10 24.83 -11.59
C ALA A 259 11.32 25.63 -11.11
N TYR A 260 12.10 26.14 -12.07
CA TYR A 260 13.30 26.90 -11.81
C TYR A 260 13.62 27.79 -13.01
N THR A 261 13.97 29.04 -12.73
CA THR A 261 14.35 30.06 -13.71
C THR A 261 15.64 30.72 -13.24
N ASP A 262 16.63 30.83 -14.12
CA ASP A 262 17.83 31.58 -13.79
C ASP A 262 17.48 33.06 -13.66
N ASN A 263 18.00 33.74 -12.64
CA ASN A 263 17.69 35.14 -12.40
C ASN A 263 18.05 36.04 -13.59
N ASN A 264 19.03 35.64 -14.42
CA ASN A 264 19.44 36.37 -15.62
C ASN A 264 18.45 36.22 -16.78
N ASP A 265 17.63 35.18 -16.78
CA ASP A 265 16.66 34.88 -17.83
C ASP A 265 15.29 35.52 -17.55
N ILE A 266 15.11 36.12 -16.37
CA ILE A 266 13.84 36.76 -15.99
C ILE A 266 13.71 38.13 -16.66
N ASP A 267 12.78 38.22 -17.61
CA ASP A 267 12.32 39.50 -18.15
C ASP A 267 11.34 40.18 -17.18
N ASN A 268 11.81 41.25 -16.53
CA ASN A 268 11.02 42.04 -15.58
C ASN A 268 9.88 42.84 -16.21
N THR A 269 9.90 43.00 -17.54
CA THR A 269 8.89 43.77 -18.28
C THR A 269 7.82 42.87 -18.91
N LEU A 270 8.07 41.55 -18.96
CA LEU A 270 7.15 40.59 -19.54
C LEU A 270 5.86 40.48 -18.72
N GLN A 271 4.73 40.58 -19.42
CA GLN A 271 3.38 40.39 -18.89
C GLN A 271 2.81 39.07 -19.43
N LEU A 272 2.38 38.19 -18.53
CA LEU A 272 1.72 36.93 -18.85
C LEU A 272 0.21 37.17 -18.92
N PRO A 273 -0.45 36.88 -20.05
CA PRO A 273 -1.89 37.05 -20.15
C PRO A 273 -2.61 36.03 -19.26
N ILE A 274 -3.59 36.51 -18.49
CA ILE A 274 -4.56 35.68 -17.79
C ILE A 274 -5.70 35.38 -18.77
N ASP A 275 -6.24 36.44 -19.37
CA ASP A 275 -7.25 36.42 -20.43
C ASP A 275 -6.97 37.54 -21.46
N GLN A 276 -7.99 37.98 -22.20
CA GLN A 276 -7.84 39.01 -23.24
C GLN A 276 -7.49 40.41 -22.68
N ASP A 277 -7.95 40.74 -21.47
CA ASP A 277 -7.87 42.09 -20.91
C ASP A 277 -6.99 42.16 -19.65
N ARG A 278 -6.71 41.02 -19.01
CA ARG A 278 -5.93 40.91 -17.77
C ARG A 278 -4.60 40.22 -17.99
N SER A 279 -3.54 40.74 -17.37
CA SER A 279 -2.21 40.13 -17.34
C SER A 279 -1.56 40.28 -15.97
N ILE A 280 -0.49 39.51 -15.75
CA ILE A 280 0.37 39.64 -14.57
C ILE A 280 1.84 39.70 -14.95
N GLU A 281 2.63 40.40 -14.14
CA GLU A 281 4.09 40.41 -14.24
C GLU A 281 4.67 38.99 -14.17
N SER A 282 5.49 38.64 -15.18
CA SER A 282 6.14 37.34 -15.28
C SER A 282 6.97 37.02 -14.03
N ARG A 283 7.75 37.98 -13.53
CA ARG A 283 8.53 37.83 -12.28
C ARG A 283 7.65 37.40 -11.12
N LYS A 284 6.49 38.03 -10.93
CA LYS A 284 5.62 37.73 -9.80
C LYS A 284 5.04 36.31 -9.89
N PHE A 285 4.68 35.88 -11.09
CA PHE A 285 4.23 34.52 -11.35
C PHE A 285 5.34 33.50 -11.07
N ILE A 286 6.56 33.74 -11.55
CA ILE A 286 7.73 32.88 -11.33
C ILE A 286 8.00 32.73 -9.82
N GLU A 287 8.07 33.83 -9.07
CA GLU A 287 8.32 33.81 -7.62
C GLU A 287 7.29 32.96 -6.85
N ILE A 288 6.02 32.99 -7.26
CA ILE A 288 4.96 32.20 -6.62
C ILE A 288 5.10 30.71 -6.93
N VAL A 289 5.32 30.38 -8.21
CA VAL A 289 5.44 28.98 -8.65
C VAL A 289 6.68 28.33 -8.03
N GLU A 290 7.83 29.00 -8.10
CA GLU A 290 9.09 28.50 -7.58
C GLU A 290 9.05 28.41 -6.05
N GLY A 291 8.53 29.41 -5.35
CA GLY A 291 8.45 29.39 -3.89
C GLY A 291 7.60 28.23 -3.35
N ARG A 292 6.47 27.91 -4.00
CA ARG A 292 5.68 26.74 -3.61
C ARG A 292 6.40 25.43 -3.93
N LEU A 293 7.09 25.37 -5.06
CA LEU A 293 7.80 24.16 -5.44
C LEU A 293 9.01 23.91 -4.53
N GLU A 294 9.75 24.94 -4.17
CA GLU A 294 10.82 24.90 -3.18
C GLU A 294 10.32 24.29 -1.87
N GLU A 295 9.19 24.77 -1.32
CA GLU A 295 8.58 24.19 -0.13
C GLU A 295 8.26 22.69 -0.31
N ILE A 296 7.72 22.29 -1.46
CA ILE A 296 7.43 20.87 -1.75
C ILE A 296 8.73 20.06 -1.76
N ILE A 297 9.78 20.54 -2.43
CA ILE A 297 11.06 19.83 -2.56
C ILE A 297 11.74 19.70 -1.19
N GLU A 298 11.75 20.75 -0.38
CA GLU A 298 12.30 20.73 0.97
C GLU A 298 11.57 19.71 1.86
N ASN A 299 10.23 19.70 1.80
CA ASN A 299 9.43 18.72 2.53
C ASN A 299 9.68 17.29 2.03
N VAL A 300 9.91 17.09 0.73
CA VAL A 300 10.29 15.79 0.16
C VAL A 300 11.64 15.35 0.70
N TRP A 301 12.65 16.22 0.66
CA TRP A 301 13.99 15.91 1.13
C TRP A 301 14.02 15.60 2.63
N PHE A 302 13.22 16.33 3.42
CA PHE A 302 13.05 16.08 4.85
C PHE A 302 12.51 14.68 5.16
N GLN A 303 11.78 14.03 4.22
CA GLN A 303 11.33 12.65 4.40
C GLN A 303 12.43 11.62 4.21
N VAL A 304 13.59 11.96 3.63
CA VAL A 304 14.68 11.00 3.42
C VAL A 304 15.38 10.74 4.76
N PRO A 305 15.38 9.49 5.28
CA PRO A 305 16.06 9.22 6.53
C PRO A 305 17.57 9.42 6.40
N ASN A 306 18.18 10.09 7.37
CA ASN A 306 19.63 10.39 7.39
C ASN A 306 20.51 9.15 7.18
N GLU A 307 20.08 7.98 7.66
CA GLU A 307 20.81 6.72 7.52
C GLU A 307 20.93 6.19 6.07
N PHE A 308 20.12 6.74 5.15
CA PHE A 308 20.13 6.39 3.72
C PHE A 308 20.54 7.54 2.82
N ALA A 309 20.63 8.79 3.31
CA ALA A 309 20.90 9.96 2.49
C ALA A 309 22.20 9.85 1.68
N ASP A 310 23.22 9.17 2.23
CA ASP A 310 24.52 8.89 1.61
C ASP A 310 24.55 7.60 0.76
N LYS A 311 23.43 6.86 0.70
CA LYS A 311 23.31 5.53 0.04
C LYS A 311 22.37 5.55 -1.16
N LEU A 312 22.06 6.73 -1.71
CA LEU A 312 21.12 6.91 -2.82
C LEU A 312 21.82 6.90 -4.19
N LEU A 313 22.59 5.85 -4.51
CA LEU A 313 23.32 5.75 -5.78
C LEU A 313 22.39 5.62 -7.02
N GLY A 314 21.15 5.20 -6.80
CA GLY A 314 20.06 5.20 -7.76
C GLY A 314 19.50 6.59 -8.03
N GLY A 315 19.74 7.56 -7.14
CA GLY A 315 19.31 8.95 -7.29
C GLY A 315 17.84 9.19 -6.93
N ILE A 316 17.27 10.27 -7.49
CA ILE A 316 15.85 10.62 -7.33
C ILE A 316 15.10 10.30 -8.63
N VAL A 317 13.98 9.61 -8.52
CA VAL A 317 13.06 9.30 -9.61
C VAL A 317 11.78 10.10 -9.39
N LEU A 318 11.48 11.02 -10.30
CA LEU A 318 10.27 11.85 -10.26
C LEU A 318 9.17 11.21 -11.12
N THR A 319 7.91 11.34 -10.71
CA THR A 319 6.75 10.93 -11.53
C THR A 319 5.50 11.72 -11.13
N GLY A 320 4.36 11.39 -11.72
CA GLY A 320 3.10 12.10 -11.50
C GLY A 320 2.99 13.39 -12.31
N GLY A 321 1.80 14.00 -12.31
CA GLY A 321 1.51 15.16 -13.16
C GLY A 321 2.37 16.38 -12.87
N GLY A 322 2.76 16.61 -11.62
CA GLY A 322 3.63 17.71 -11.22
C GLY A 322 5.07 17.58 -11.74
N SER A 323 5.49 16.37 -12.11
CA SER A 323 6.81 16.15 -12.74
C SER A 323 6.90 16.66 -14.19
N ASN A 324 5.81 17.18 -14.75
CA ASN A 324 5.82 17.81 -16.08
C ASN A 324 6.18 19.29 -16.07
N LEU A 325 6.35 19.90 -14.89
CA LEU A 325 6.76 21.30 -14.81
C LEU A 325 8.16 21.46 -15.44
N LYS A 326 8.35 22.51 -16.24
CA LYS A 326 9.64 22.77 -16.92
C LYS A 326 10.75 22.92 -15.87
N GLU A 327 11.96 22.44 -16.15
CA GLU A 327 13.12 22.51 -15.24
C GLU A 327 12.94 21.79 -13.87
N ILE A 328 11.96 20.89 -13.71
CA ILE A 328 11.73 20.19 -12.43
C ILE A 328 12.97 19.44 -11.91
N GLU A 329 13.73 18.78 -12.78
CA GLU A 329 14.93 18.06 -12.39
C GLU A 329 16.03 19.02 -11.92
N ARG A 330 16.12 20.22 -12.50
CA ARG A 330 17.06 21.27 -12.08
C ARG A 330 16.69 21.83 -10.71
N ALA A 331 15.40 22.07 -10.46
CA ALA A 331 14.91 22.47 -9.14
C ALA A 331 15.32 21.45 -8.06
N PHE A 332 15.01 20.16 -8.28
CA PHE A 332 15.40 19.11 -7.33
C PHE A 332 16.92 19.02 -7.14
N ARG A 333 17.72 19.15 -8.21
CA ARG A 333 19.19 19.11 -8.11
C ARG A 333 19.72 20.23 -7.21
N ASN A 334 19.18 21.43 -7.37
CA ASN A 334 19.63 22.61 -6.62
C ASN A 334 19.34 22.48 -5.12
N HIS A 335 18.18 21.95 -4.73
CA HIS A 335 17.78 21.84 -3.32
C HIS A 335 18.29 20.57 -2.63
N THR A 336 18.46 19.46 -3.35
CA THR A 336 18.85 18.16 -2.75
C THR A 336 20.33 17.84 -2.89
N HIS A 337 21.03 18.50 -3.81
CA HIS A 337 22.42 18.20 -4.21
C HIS A 337 22.63 16.76 -4.73
N ILE A 338 21.55 16.08 -5.13
CA ILE A 338 21.63 14.80 -5.83
C ILE A 338 21.74 15.05 -7.33
N GLU A 339 22.86 14.64 -7.93
CA GLU A 339 23.11 14.84 -9.37
C GLU A 339 22.23 13.95 -10.25
N LYS A 340 22.04 12.69 -9.82
CA LYS A 340 21.30 11.68 -10.57
C LYS A 340 19.81 11.84 -10.30
N ILE A 341 19.13 12.51 -11.21
CA ILE A 341 17.68 12.69 -11.19
C ILE A 341 17.14 12.26 -12.54
N ARG A 342 16.01 11.54 -12.55
CA ARG A 342 15.26 11.27 -13.78
C ARG A 342 13.77 11.39 -13.56
N THR A 343 13.06 11.75 -14.62
CA THR A 343 11.59 11.72 -14.64
C THR A 343 11.08 10.43 -15.28
N ALA A 344 10.38 9.60 -14.51
CA ALA A 344 9.67 8.42 -14.97
C ALA A 344 8.35 8.82 -15.66
N LYS A 345 8.44 9.03 -16.97
CA LYS A 345 7.34 9.42 -17.85
C LYS A 345 6.37 8.29 -18.19
N PHE A 346 6.81 7.04 -18.05
CA PHE A 346 5.99 5.87 -18.35
C PHE A 346 6.39 4.66 -17.49
N VAL A 347 5.52 3.65 -17.45
CA VAL A 347 5.77 2.38 -16.78
C VAL A 347 6.76 1.50 -17.56
N THR A 348 7.39 0.55 -16.87
CA THR A 348 8.36 -0.40 -17.46
C THR A 348 7.68 -1.53 -18.23
N GLN A 349 6.40 -1.81 -17.95
CA GLN A 349 5.63 -2.82 -18.67
C GLN A 349 5.32 -2.38 -20.10
N THR A 350 5.22 -3.34 -21.02
CA THR A 350 4.79 -3.08 -22.39
C THR A 350 3.28 -2.85 -22.44
N ILE A 351 2.87 -1.60 -22.68
CA ILE A 351 1.45 -1.20 -22.77
C ILE A 351 1.08 -0.93 -24.24
N ASN A 352 0.06 -1.63 -24.72
CA ASN A 352 -0.53 -1.45 -26.05
C ASN A 352 -1.85 -0.68 -25.91
N SER A 353 -1.93 0.52 -26.49
CA SER A 353 -3.14 1.34 -26.46
C SER A 353 -3.21 2.25 -27.69
N SER A 354 -4.41 2.49 -28.20
CA SER A 354 -4.68 3.52 -29.21
C SER A 354 -5.14 4.84 -28.59
N ASN A 355 -5.29 4.92 -27.27
CA ASN A 355 -5.74 6.13 -26.59
C ASN A 355 -4.57 7.11 -26.38
N PRO A 356 -4.64 8.35 -26.93
CA PRO A 356 -3.58 9.34 -26.81
C PRO A 356 -3.17 9.66 -25.36
N GLU A 357 -4.12 9.63 -24.42
CA GLU A 357 -3.86 9.92 -23.01
C GLU A 357 -3.02 8.85 -22.33
N ILE A 358 -3.12 7.59 -22.78
CA ILE A 358 -2.28 6.50 -22.28
C ILE A 358 -0.89 6.60 -22.91
N THR A 359 -0.81 6.96 -24.20
CA THR A 359 0.46 7.06 -24.93
C THR A 359 1.19 8.39 -24.73
N ALA A 360 0.63 9.33 -23.95
CA ALA A 360 1.20 10.66 -23.73
C ALA A 360 2.56 10.63 -23.02
N GLN A 361 2.84 9.58 -22.24
CA GLN A 361 4.08 9.40 -21.50
C GLN A 361 4.46 10.65 -20.67
N ASP A 362 3.54 11.12 -19.85
CA ASP A 362 3.68 12.29 -18.98
C ASP A 362 3.67 11.93 -17.48
N GLY A 363 3.73 10.63 -17.16
CA GLY A 363 3.67 10.11 -15.80
C GLY A 363 2.31 10.21 -15.10
N THR A 364 1.31 10.89 -15.67
CA THR A 364 -0.01 11.11 -15.02
C THR A 364 -0.85 9.85 -14.88
N MET A 365 -0.51 8.80 -15.64
CA MET A 365 -1.21 7.52 -15.69
C MET A 365 -0.38 6.36 -15.10
N ASN A 366 0.82 6.62 -14.57
CA ASN A 366 1.71 5.55 -14.12
C ASN A 366 1.13 4.74 -12.97
N THR A 367 0.45 5.38 -12.02
CA THR A 367 -0.15 4.70 -10.87
C THR A 367 -1.26 3.75 -11.32
N ILE A 368 -2.24 4.25 -12.08
CA ILE A 368 -3.34 3.42 -12.61
C ILE A 368 -2.86 2.30 -13.55
N LEU A 369 -1.83 2.54 -14.36
CA LEU A 369 -1.20 1.49 -15.18
C LEU A 369 -0.50 0.44 -14.32
N GLY A 370 0.15 0.86 -13.23
CA GLY A 370 0.76 -0.06 -12.28
C GLY A 370 -0.25 -0.92 -11.52
N LEU A 371 -1.39 -0.34 -11.15
CA LEU A 371 -2.51 -1.10 -10.56
C LEU A 371 -3.07 -2.12 -11.54
N LEU A 372 -3.25 -1.73 -12.81
CA LEU A 372 -3.68 -2.64 -13.87
C LEU A 372 -2.67 -3.78 -14.08
N ALA A 373 -1.37 -3.49 -13.99
CA ALA A 373 -0.31 -4.50 -14.10
C ALA A 373 -0.30 -5.47 -12.91
N LYS A 374 -0.74 -5.06 -11.72
CA LYS A 374 -0.87 -5.93 -10.54
C LYS A 374 -2.02 -6.92 -10.67
N GLY A 375 -3.15 -6.53 -11.26
CA GLY A 375 -4.35 -7.38 -11.30
C GLY A 375 -4.15 -8.68 -12.06
N ASP A 376 -4.69 -9.78 -11.55
CA ASP A 376 -4.51 -11.14 -12.04
C ASP A 376 -5.83 -11.92 -12.23
N MET A 377 -6.89 -11.49 -11.55
CA MET A 377 -8.25 -12.03 -11.65
C MET A 377 -9.00 -11.42 -12.83
N ASN A 378 -9.83 -12.25 -13.49
CA ASN A 378 -10.72 -11.78 -14.54
C ASN A 378 -11.92 -11.03 -13.95
N CYS A 379 -12.01 -9.73 -14.26
CA CYS A 379 -13.06 -8.83 -13.82
C CYS A 379 -14.34 -8.88 -14.69
N ALA A 380 -14.35 -9.65 -15.77
CA ALA A 380 -15.49 -9.76 -16.66
C ALA A 380 -16.67 -10.49 -15.99
N GLY A 381 -17.83 -9.83 -15.96
CA GLY A 381 -19.12 -10.39 -15.56
C GLY A 381 -19.95 -10.83 -16.77
N ASP A 382 -21.26 -10.86 -16.59
CA ASP A 382 -22.20 -11.28 -17.64
C ASP A 382 -22.22 -10.31 -18.84
N GLU A 383 -22.49 -10.84 -20.03
CA GLU A 383 -22.67 -10.01 -21.24
C GLU A 383 -23.91 -9.11 -21.10
N ILE A 384 -23.79 -7.86 -21.55
CA ILE A 384 -24.90 -6.91 -21.51
C ILE A 384 -25.82 -7.21 -22.70
N THR A 385 -26.90 -7.97 -22.49
CA THR A 385 -27.93 -8.25 -23.50
C THR A 385 -29.14 -7.34 -23.33
N ASN A 386 -29.63 -6.75 -24.43
CA ASN A 386 -30.80 -5.84 -24.46
C ASN A 386 -32.18 -6.54 -24.36
N ASP A 387 -32.23 -7.82 -23.95
CA ASP A 387 -33.50 -8.55 -23.84
C ASP A 387 -34.27 -8.17 -22.57
N LEU A 388 -35.24 -7.27 -22.72
CA LEU A 388 -36.17 -6.80 -21.67
C LEU A 388 -37.03 -7.92 -21.04
N PHE A 389 -36.98 -9.15 -21.55
CA PHE A 389 -37.86 -10.25 -21.14
C PHE A 389 -37.17 -11.42 -20.40
N ARG A 390 -35.86 -11.36 -20.12
CA ARG A 390 -35.22 -12.35 -19.25
C ARG A 390 -35.53 -12.07 -17.77
N THR A 391 -36.74 -12.44 -17.35
CA THR A 391 -37.06 -12.67 -15.93
C THR A 391 -36.60 -14.09 -15.57
N GLY A 392 -35.32 -14.25 -15.28
CA GLY A 392 -34.76 -15.57 -14.92
C GLY A 392 -33.29 -15.48 -14.54
N GLU A 393 -33.04 -15.52 -13.22
CA GLU A 393 -31.74 -15.69 -12.57
C GLU A 393 -30.67 -14.65 -12.95
N GLN A 394 -30.78 -13.42 -12.42
CA GLN A 394 -29.58 -12.65 -12.13
C GLN A 394 -28.75 -13.48 -11.14
N LYS A 395 -27.58 -13.99 -11.56
CA LYS A 395 -26.60 -14.48 -10.59
C LYS A 395 -26.35 -13.35 -9.60
N PRO A 396 -26.29 -13.63 -8.28
CA PRO A 396 -25.98 -12.61 -7.31
C PRO A 396 -24.67 -11.92 -7.72
N VAL A 397 -24.68 -10.59 -7.77
CA VAL A 397 -23.45 -9.80 -7.92
C VAL A 397 -22.53 -10.25 -6.80
N SER A 398 -21.37 -10.82 -7.15
CA SER A 398 -20.39 -11.25 -6.16
C SER A 398 -20.04 -10.05 -5.29
N THR A 399 -20.25 -10.14 -3.98
CA THR A 399 -19.82 -9.08 -3.07
C THR A 399 -18.32 -9.19 -2.79
N THR A 400 -17.70 -8.14 -2.26
CA THR A 400 -16.32 -8.20 -1.74
C THR A 400 -16.15 -9.34 -0.74
N ALA A 401 -17.16 -9.58 0.12
CA ALA A 401 -17.15 -10.67 1.09
C ALA A 401 -17.21 -12.07 0.45
N ASP A 402 -17.84 -12.20 -0.72
CA ASP A 402 -17.93 -13.46 -1.48
C ASP A 402 -16.61 -13.82 -2.17
N LEU A 403 -15.84 -12.83 -2.60
CA LEU A 403 -14.52 -13.03 -3.23
C LEU A 403 -13.49 -13.52 -2.21
N HIS A 404 -13.53 -12.99 -0.99
CA HIS A 404 -12.61 -13.34 0.10
C HIS A 404 -13.25 -14.31 1.09
N LYS A 405 -13.72 -15.48 0.58
CA LYS A 405 -14.32 -16.52 1.42
C LYS A 405 -13.31 -17.19 2.36
N GLU A 406 -12.13 -17.51 1.86
CA GLU A 406 -11.03 -18.06 2.64
C GLU A 406 -10.07 -16.94 3.08
N PRO A 407 -9.79 -16.79 4.39
CA PRO A 407 -8.79 -15.85 4.87
C PRO A 407 -7.40 -16.27 4.36
N ARG A 408 -6.70 -15.35 3.70
CA ARG A 408 -5.33 -15.59 3.23
C ARG A 408 -4.38 -15.64 4.43
N PRO A 409 -3.35 -16.51 4.41
CA PRO A 409 -2.31 -16.51 5.44
C PRO A 409 -1.70 -15.13 5.55
N MET A 410 -1.60 -14.62 6.77
CA MET A 410 -1.07 -13.29 7.05
C MET A 410 0.31 -13.07 6.40
N THR A 411 1.18 -14.08 6.38
CA THR A 411 2.51 -14.04 5.75
C THR A 411 2.50 -13.80 4.23
N ALA A 412 1.44 -14.15 3.51
CA ALA A 412 1.42 -14.12 2.03
C ALA A 412 1.34 -12.69 1.44
N THR A 413 0.82 -11.72 2.19
CA THR A 413 0.64 -10.33 1.72
C THR A 413 1.74 -9.37 2.17
N LEU A 414 2.72 -9.86 2.96
CA LEU A 414 3.70 -9.02 3.63
C LEU A 414 4.61 -8.28 2.64
N GLY A 415 4.61 -6.95 2.71
CA GLY A 415 5.46 -6.09 1.88
C GLY A 415 5.07 -6.08 0.39
N THR A 416 3.92 -6.68 0.05
CA THR A 416 3.40 -6.74 -1.33
C THR A 416 2.56 -5.50 -1.68
N GLY A 417 2.23 -4.68 -0.67
CA GLY A 417 1.35 -3.54 -0.79
C GLY A 417 -0.13 -3.89 -0.84
N VAL A 418 -0.51 -5.15 -0.66
CA VAL A 418 -1.91 -5.57 -0.59
C VAL A 418 -2.53 -5.09 0.72
N VAL A 419 -3.61 -4.32 0.61
CA VAL A 419 -4.41 -3.84 1.74
C VAL A 419 -5.61 -4.75 1.91
N GLN A 420 -5.67 -5.44 3.05
CA GLN A 420 -6.81 -6.29 3.38
C GLN A 420 -8.08 -5.47 3.51
N THR A 421 -9.19 -6.00 3.00
CA THR A 421 -10.55 -5.46 3.09
C THR A 421 -11.13 -5.59 4.51
N GLU A 422 -12.18 -4.83 4.83
CA GLU A 422 -12.75 -4.80 6.19
C GLU A 422 -13.35 -6.18 6.55
N ALA A 423 -13.92 -6.85 5.55
CA ALA A 423 -14.40 -8.23 5.65
C ALA A 423 -13.26 -9.25 5.89
N GLU A 424 -12.13 -9.13 5.18
CA GLU A 424 -10.97 -10.00 5.41
C GLU A 424 -10.40 -9.84 6.81
N LYS A 425 -10.27 -8.59 7.30
CA LYS A 425 -9.75 -8.31 8.64
C LYS A 425 -10.63 -8.89 9.74
N MET A 426 -11.96 -8.68 9.67
CA MET A 426 -12.89 -9.22 10.66
C MET A 426 -12.81 -10.76 10.76
N LYS A 427 -12.71 -11.44 9.62
CA LYS A 427 -12.55 -12.91 9.60
C LYS A 427 -11.20 -13.35 10.17
N ALA A 428 -10.13 -12.66 9.81
CA ALA A 428 -8.80 -12.97 10.32
C ALA A 428 -8.69 -12.76 11.84
N GLU A 429 -9.33 -11.72 12.38
CA GLU A 429 -9.42 -11.49 13.83
C GLU A 429 -10.23 -12.59 14.54
N GLU A 430 -11.34 -13.03 13.95
CA GLU A 430 -12.15 -14.12 14.49
C GLU A 430 -11.40 -15.46 14.51
N GLU A 431 -10.69 -15.78 13.42
CA GLU A 431 -9.87 -16.99 13.33
C GLU A 431 -8.67 -16.94 14.29
N ALA A 432 -8.00 -15.79 14.41
CA ALA A 432 -6.91 -15.59 15.36
C ALA A 432 -7.38 -15.75 16.81
N ARG A 433 -8.58 -15.23 17.15
CA ARG A 433 -9.19 -15.45 18.46
C ARG A 433 -9.45 -16.94 18.71
N ARG A 434 -10.00 -17.65 17.72
CA ARG A 434 -10.27 -19.09 17.82
C ARG A 434 -8.99 -19.90 18.03
N LYS A 435 -7.94 -19.64 17.26
CA LYS A 435 -6.63 -20.31 17.44
C LYS A 435 -6.03 -20.05 18.81
N LYS A 436 -6.11 -18.81 19.30
CA LYS A 436 -5.61 -18.47 20.63
C LYS A 436 -6.39 -19.19 21.74
N GLU A 437 -7.70 -19.32 21.60
CA GLU A 437 -8.53 -20.11 22.52
C GLU A 437 -8.16 -21.60 22.49
N GLU A 438 -7.94 -22.17 21.30
CA GLU A 438 -7.49 -23.56 21.11
C GLU A 438 -6.11 -23.81 21.73
N GLU A 439 -5.14 -22.91 21.51
CA GLU A 439 -3.79 -22.97 22.10
C GLU A 439 -3.81 -22.85 23.62
N GLU A 440 -4.61 -21.92 24.18
CA GLU A 440 -4.77 -21.79 25.63
C GLU A 440 -5.40 -23.05 26.25
N GLU A 441 -6.34 -23.70 25.57
CA GLU A 441 -6.95 -24.95 26.02
C GLU A 441 -5.96 -26.12 25.96
N GLU A 442 -5.15 -26.21 24.91
CA GLU A 442 -4.10 -27.23 24.78
C GLU A 442 -3.02 -27.06 25.86
N GLN A 443 -2.56 -25.83 26.11
CA GLN A 443 -1.62 -25.55 27.19
C GLN A 443 -2.18 -25.92 28.56
N ARG A 444 -3.47 -25.64 28.82
CA ARG A 444 -4.13 -26.08 30.06
C ARG A 444 -4.18 -27.59 30.18
N ARG A 445 -4.49 -28.32 29.09
CA ARG A 445 -4.48 -29.79 29.08
C ARG A 445 -3.10 -30.35 29.39
N ILE A 446 -2.05 -29.80 28.78
CA ILE A 446 -0.66 -30.24 29.02
C ILE A 446 -0.28 -29.99 30.49
N ALA A 447 -0.56 -28.79 31.02
CA ALA A 447 -0.29 -28.45 32.40
C ALA A 447 -1.06 -29.33 33.40
N GLU A 448 -2.32 -29.66 33.11
CA GLU A 448 -3.09 -30.60 33.92
C GLU A 448 -2.52 -32.02 33.88
N GLU A 449 -2.03 -32.48 32.72
CA GLU A 449 -1.43 -33.79 32.57
C GLU A 449 -0.08 -33.89 33.30
N GLU A 450 0.75 -32.84 33.22
CA GLU A 450 1.99 -32.72 34.00
C GLU A 450 1.70 -32.68 35.49
N ALA A 451 0.76 -31.86 35.95
CA ALA A 451 0.36 -31.80 37.36
C ALA A 451 -0.18 -33.14 37.87
N ARG A 452 -0.91 -33.89 37.04
CA ARG A 452 -1.35 -35.26 37.36
C ARG A 452 -0.16 -36.21 37.48
N ARG A 453 0.80 -36.17 36.55
CA ARG A 453 2.01 -37.00 36.60
C ARG A 453 2.84 -36.69 37.86
N GLU A 454 3.04 -35.41 38.17
CA GLU A 454 3.75 -34.99 39.38
C GLU A 454 3.03 -35.44 40.66
N ALA A 455 1.70 -35.29 40.72
CA ALA A 455 0.91 -35.77 41.85
C ALA A 455 1.01 -37.29 42.01
N GLN A 456 1.06 -38.04 40.91
CA GLN A 456 1.21 -39.49 40.90
C GLN A 456 2.61 -39.91 41.41
N ILE A 457 3.67 -39.26 40.95
CA ILE A 457 5.04 -39.45 41.44
C ILE A 457 5.15 -39.11 42.93
N LYS A 458 4.51 -38.03 43.38
CA LYS A 458 4.48 -37.63 44.80
C LYS A 458 3.72 -38.63 45.66
N LYS A 459 2.65 -39.23 45.13
CA LYS A 459 1.88 -40.28 45.81
C LYS A 459 2.65 -41.59 45.91
N GLU A 460 3.40 -41.97 44.87
CA GLU A 460 4.29 -43.14 44.89
C GLU A 460 5.49 -42.95 45.84
N ASN A 461 6.02 -41.73 45.93
CA ASN A 461 7.12 -41.39 46.82
C ASN A 461 6.71 -41.07 48.26
N SER A 462 5.41 -40.97 48.54
CA SER A 462 4.87 -40.75 49.89
C SER A 462 5.24 -41.90 50.84
N SER A 463 5.69 -41.54 52.03
CA SER A 463 6.08 -42.46 53.11
C SER A 463 4.98 -43.49 53.44
N MET A 464 3.72 -43.10 53.33
CA MET A 464 2.57 -43.98 53.58
C MET A 464 2.39 -45.05 52.48
N HIS A 465 2.72 -44.72 51.22
CA HIS A 465 2.66 -45.68 50.09
C HIS A 465 3.83 -46.67 50.11
N LYS A 466 5.03 -46.20 50.48
CA LYS A 466 6.20 -47.07 50.76
C LYS A 466 5.95 -48.02 51.94
N LEU A 467 5.29 -47.54 53.00
CA LEU A 467 4.90 -48.36 54.15
C LEU A 467 3.88 -49.45 53.77
N MET A 468 2.83 -49.09 53.03
CA MET A 468 1.82 -50.05 52.54
C MET A 468 2.45 -51.13 51.64
N LYS A 469 3.37 -50.75 50.74
CA LYS A 469 4.07 -51.68 49.85
C LYS A 469 4.99 -52.64 50.64
N SER A 470 5.63 -52.14 51.69
CA SER A 470 6.43 -52.97 52.63
C SER A 470 5.56 -53.97 53.40
N VAL A 471 4.41 -53.54 53.93
CA VAL A 471 3.45 -54.41 54.64
C VAL A 471 2.87 -55.47 53.70
N LYS A 472 2.53 -55.11 52.46
CA LYS A 472 2.00 -56.04 51.46
C LYS A 472 3.04 -57.08 51.03
N ASN A 473 4.30 -56.69 50.87
CA ASN A 473 5.40 -57.61 50.59
C ASN A 473 5.73 -58.51 51.78
N PHE A 474 5.59 -58.01 53.02
CA PHE A 474 5.73 -58.80 54.24
C PHE A 474 4.61 -59.86 54.37
N MET A 475 3.35 -59.49 54.12
CA MET A 475 2.23 -60.44 54.10
C MET A 475 2.34 -61.48 52.98
N ARG A 476 2.88 -61.10 51.81
CA ARG A 476 3.14 -62.04 50.72
C ARG A 476 4.25 -63.05 51.08
N LYS A 477 5.28 -62.59 51.79
CA LYS A 477 6.34 -63.46 52.32
C LYS A 477 5.82 -64.47 53.35
N ILE A 478 4.88 -64.06 54.20
CA ILE A 478 4.24 -64.96 55.19
C ILE A 478 3.35 -65.99 54.51
N THR A 479 2.70 -65.65 53.39
CA THR A 479 1.84 -66.59 52.64
C THR A 479 2.63 -67.50 51.70
N GLU A 480 3.85 -67.13 51.29
CA GLU A 480 4.78 -67.99 50.54
C GLU A 480 5.62 -68.92 51.45
N GLU A 481 5.60 -68.75 52.78
CA GLU A 481 6.27 -69.62 53.76
C GLU A 481 5.33 -70.71 54.38
N GLU A 482 4.08 -70.81 53.93
CA GLU A 482 3.10 -71.84 54.37
C GLU A 482 2.67 -72.84 53.27
N GLU A 483 3.34 -72.87 52.11
CA GLU A 483 3.31 -74.00 51.15
C GLU A 483 4.68 -74.70 51.11
#